data_AF-A0A3C1FXN3-F1
#
_entry.id   AF-A0A3C1FXN3-F1
#
_cell.length_a   1.000
_cell.length_b   1.000
_cell.length_c   1.000
_cell.angle_alpha   90.00
_cell.angle_beta   90.00
_cell.angle_gamma   90.00
#
_symmetry.space_group_name_H-M   'P 1'
#
loop_
_entity.id
_entity.type
_entity.pdbx_description
1 polymer ?
#
loop_
_entity_poly.entity_id
_entity_poly.type
_entity_poly.pdbx_seq_one_letter_code
_entity_poly.pdbx_strand_id
1 'polypeptide(L)'
;MKTKLLTAFVASGLMLISGLSFPAKSNAEVSVNINIPLPGLVVGAPPAMVVIPGTCAYYPPDVDANIFFYRGYWYRPYGGHWFISAEYNGPWGSIAINSVPRVLINLPPSYRRIPPYYKRMPYGMVRKHWRTWEEERHWDRYEDENPRGGHGMGRGMGMGRRWDD
;
A
#
# COMPACT_ATOMS: atom_id res chain seq x y z
N MET A 1 -60.41 24.63 -37.45
CA MET A 1 -60.70 23.17 -37.42
C MET A 1 -59.54 22.52 -36.66
N LYS A 2 -59.63 22.23 -35.34
CA LYS A 2 -59.99 20.93 -34.70
C LYS A 2 -59.43 19.74 -35.52
N THR A 3 -58.47 18.90 -35.09
CA THR A 3 -58.43 18.09 -33.85
C THR A 3 -57.05 17.46 -33.53
N LYS A 4 -56.72 17.44 -32.21
CA LYS A 4 -56.16 16.35 -31.37
C LYS A 4 -55.02 15.45 -31.91
N LEU A 5 -53.83 15.55 -31.32
CA LEU A 5 -52.83 14.48 -31.28
C LEU A 5 -52.87 13.82 -29.89
N LEU A 6 -53.31 12.56 -29.88
CA LEU A 6 -53.44 11.70 -28.71
C LEU A 6 -52.07 11.19 -28.28
N THR A 7 -51.76 11.41 -27.01
CA THR A 7 -50.70 10.79 -26.25
C THR A 7 -50.94 9.28 -26.16
N ALA A 8 -49.94 8.46 -26.48
CA ALA A 8 -49.87 7.08 -26.04
C ALA A 8 -48.45 6.76 -25.58
N PHE A 9 -48.32 6.61 -24.26
CA PHE A 9 -47.16 6.09 -23.54
C PHE A 9 -46.88 4.64 -23.93
N VAL A 10 -45.64 4.33 -24.33
CA VAL A 10 -45.06 3.01 -24.04
C VAL A 10 -43.65 3.25 -23.51
N ALA A 11 -43.48 2.85 -22.24
CA ALA A 11 -42.36 3.16 -21.38
C ALA A 11 -41.04 2.58 -21.89
N SER A 12 -40.08 3.45 -22.21
CA SER A 12 -38.67 3.10 -22.27
C SER A 12 -38.17 2.92 -20.84
N GLY A 13 -37.84 1.67 -20.47
CA GLY A 13 -37.20 1.35 -19.20
C GLY A 13 -35.76 1.89 -19.17
N LEU A 14 -35.60 3.17 -18.83
CA LEU A 14 -34.32 3.74 -18.45
C LEU A 14 -34.09 3.41 -16.97
N MET A 15 -33.45 2.28 -16.71
CA MET A 15 -33.06 1.87 -15.37
C MET A 15 -31.98 2.85 -14.86
N LEU A 16 -32.44 3.85 -14.09
CA LEU A 16 -31.60 4.77 -13.32
C LEU A 16 -30.76 3.94 -12.35
N ILE A 17 -29.48 3.79 -12.67
CA ILE A 17 -28.48 3.26 -11.75
C ILE A 17 -28.25 4.35 -10.70
N SER A 18 -29.02 4.29 -9.61
CA SER A 18 -28.83 5.11 -8.42
C SER A 18 -27.43 4.85 -7.87
N GLY A 19 -26.57 5.85 -7.98
CA GLY A 19 -25.21 5.82 -7.45
C GLY A 19 -25.23 5.53 -5.94
N LEU A 20 -24.65 4.39 -5.56
CA LEU A 20 -24.19 4.16 -4.20
C LEU A 20 -23.01 5.10 -3.96
N SER A 21 -23.31 6.35 -3.60
CA SER A 21 -22.32 7.25 -3.00
C SER A 21 -22.00 6.73 -1.62
N PHE A 22 -20.96 5.90 -1.52
CA PHE A 22 -20.31 5.67 -0.25
C PHE A 22 -19.78 7.01 0.26
N PRO A 23 -20.11 7.44 1.49
CA PRO A 23 -19.41 8.56 2.08
C PRO A 23 -17.96 8.14 2.26
N ALA A 24 -17.09 8.61 1.36
CA ALA A 24 -15.67 8.63 1.64
C ALA A 24 -15.51 9.55 2.86
N LYS A 25 -15.21 8.95 4.03
CA LYS A 25 -14.78 9.71 5.19
C LYS A 25 -13.47 10.39 4.79
N SER A 26 -13.58 11.64 4.35
CA SER A 26 -12.44 12.55 4.25
C SER A 26 -12.01 12.84 5.67
N ASN A 27 -11.04 12.07 6.19
CA ASN A 27 -10.20 12.60 7.24
C ASN A 27 -9.43 13.74 6.58
N ALA A 28 -9.78 14.98 6.90
CA ALA A 28 -8.95 16.12 6.58
C ALA A 28 -7.64 15.98 7.37
N GLU A 29 -6.74 15.18 6.82
CA GLU A 29 -5.41 14.97 7.35
C GLU A 29 -4.60 16.22 7.02
N VAL A 30 -4.48 17.09 8.02
CA VAL A 30 -3.62 18.25 7.94
C VAL A 30 -2.18 17.75 8.00
N SER A 31 -1.63 17.41 6.82
CA SER A 31 -0.19 17.17 6.64
C SER A 31 0.53 18.51 6.74
N VAL A 32 1.21 18.77 7.86
CA VAL A 32 2.03 19.98 7.98
C VAL A 32 3.43 19.64 7.47
N ASN A 33 3.78 20.15 6.28
CA ASN A 33 5.12 20.06 5.73
C ASN A 33 6.05 21.05 6.45
N ILE A 34 6.45 20.72 7.67
CA ILE A 34 7.51 21.43 8.39
C ILE A 34 8.81 20.73 8.01
N ASN A 35 9.73 21.39 7.32
CA ASN A 35 11.06 20.83 7.06
C ASN A 35 11.81 20.69 8.39
N ILE A 36 11.61 19.57 9.09
CA ILE A 36 12.27 19.28 10.36
C ILE A 36 13.54 18.49 10.01
N PRO A 37 14.74 19.04 10.27
CA PRO A 37 15.96 18.26 10.20
C PRO A 37 15.88 17.21 11.32
N LEU A 38 15.45 16.01 10.98
CA LEU A 38 15.32 14.95 11.96
C LEU A 38 16.71 14.46 12.37
N PRO A 39 17.10 14.58 13.65
CA PRO A 39 18.41 14.10 14.09
C PRO A 39 18.59 12.61 13.78
N GLY A 40 19.82 12.24 13.40
CA GLY A 40 20.22 10.83 13.24
C GLY A 40 19.71 10.11 11.99
N LEU A 41 19.12 10.80 11.00
CA LEU A 41 18.79 10.17 9.71
C LEU A 41 19.64 10.78 8.61
N VAL A 42 20.71 10.05 8.27
CA VAL A 42 21.57 10.37 7.14
C VAL A 42 21.48 9.20 6.17
N VAL A 43 20.74 9.40 5.08
CA VAL A 43 20.65 8.44 3.98
C VAL A 43 21.20 9.15 2.75
N GLY A 44 22.50 8.98 2.51
CA GLY A 44 23.24 9.71 1.47
C GLY A 44 23.07 9.15 0.05
N ALA A 45 22.51 7.95 -0.08
CA ALA A 45 22.25 7.30 -1.35
C ALA A 45 20.92 6.53 -1.29
N PRO A 46 20.25 6.29 -2.44
CA PRO A 46 19.05 5.48 -2.48
C PRO A 46 19.27 4.10 -1.83
N PRO A 47 18.55 3.77 -0.75
CA PRO A 47 18.82 2.53 -0.03
C PRO A 47 18.28 1.31 -0.78
N ALA A 48 18.93 0.17 -0.57
CA ALA A 48 18.32 -1.11 -0.89
C ALA A 48 17.20 -1.39 0.11
N MET A 49 16.13 -2.03 -0.35
CA MET A 49 14.91 -2.25 0.42
C MET A 49 14.54 -3.72 0.44
N VAL A 50 13.90 -4.12 1.54
CA VAL A 50 13.36 -5.47 1.73
C VAL A 50 11.90 -5.33 2.15
N VAL A 51 11.03 -6.19 1.61
CA VAL A 51 9.64 -6.26 2.05
C VAL A 51 9.56 -6.82 3.47
N ILE A 52 8.70 -6.25 4.29
CA ILE A 52 8.42 -6.77 5.62
C ILE A 52 7.51 -8.01 5.46
N PRO A 53 7.94 -9.19 5.94
CA PRO A 53 7.19 -10.44 5.79
C PRO A 53 5.72 -10.30 6.22
N GLY A 54 4.81 -10.87 5.41
CA GLY A 54 3.37 -10.80 5.67
C GLY A 54 2.72 -9.43 5.42
N THR A 55 3.43 -8.46 4.85
CA THR A 55 2.91 -7.10 4.59
C THR A 55 3.29 -6.58 3.20
N CYS A 56 2.77 -5.41 2.83
CA CYS A 56 3.14 -4.67 1.62
C CYS A 56 4.11 -3.49 1.90
N ALA A 57 4.64 -3.42 3.13
CA ALA A 57 5.57 -2.37 3.53
C ALA A 57 7.01 -2.81 3.30
N TYR A 58 7.88 -1.86 2.98
CA TYR A 58 9.30 -2.10 2.76
C TYR A 58 10.11 -1.34 3.80
N TYR A 59 11.30 -1.84 4.11
CA TYR A 59 12.25 -1.10 4.94
C TYR A 59 13.68 -1.30 4.42
N PRO A 60 14.57 -0.33 4.65
CA PRO A 60 15.97 -0.45 4.27
C PRO A 60 16.80 -1.05 5.42
N PRO A 61 17.31 -2.29 5.29
CA PRO A 61 18.02 -2.97 6.37
C PRO A 61 19.41 -2.36 6.69
N ASP A 62 19.99 -1.60 5.76
CA ASP A 62 21.32 -1.00 5.91
C ASP A 62 21.26 0.43 6.50
N VAL A 63 20.06 0.95 6.75
CA VAL A 63 19.87 2.25 7.37
C VAL A 63 19.61 2.04 8.86
N ASP A 64 20.46 2.63 9.70
CA ASP A 64 20.32 2.57 11.16
C ASP A 64 19.24 3.54 11.69
N ALA A 65 18.06 3.47 11.08
CA ALA A 65 16.89 4.23 11.49
C ALA A 65 15.62 3.43 11.17
N ASN A 66 14.57 3.65 11.95
CA ASN A 66 13.24 3.11 11.63
C ASN A 66 12.61 3.98 10.54
N ILE A 67 12.80 3.59 9.28
CA ILE A 67 12.11 4.19 8.15
C ILE A 67 11.45 3.12 7.30
N PHE A 68 10.29 3.43 6.76
CA PHE A 68 9.45 2.48 6.04
C PHE A 68 8.96 3.12 4.75
N PHE A 69 8.97 2.36 3.65
CA PHE A 69 8.34 2.77 2.40
C PHE A 69 7.02 2.02 2.25
N TYR A 70 5.93 2.76 2.05
CA TYR A 70 4.60 2.21 1.83
C TYR A 70 3.82 3.08 0.86
N ARG A 71 3.29 2.47 -0.20
CA ARG A 71 2.43 3.11 -1.21
C ARG A 71 2.93 4.45 -1.75
N GLY A 72 4.24 4.56 -1.97
CA GLY A 72 4.86 5.75 -2.56
C GLY A 72 5.39 6.77 -1.56
N TYR A 73 5.18 6.57 -0.25
CA TYR A 73 5.65 7.48 0.79
C TYR A 73 6.60 6.79 1.76
N TRP A 74 7.51 7.58 2.29
CA TRP A 74 8.40 7.23 3.38
C TRP A 74 7.78 7.64 4.71
N TYR A 75 7.84 6.76 5.69
CA TYR A 75 7.31 6.96 7.03
C TYR A 75 8.40 6.72 8.06
N ARG A 76 8.44 7.55 9.09
CA ARG A 76 9.41 7.42 10.17
C ARG A 76 8.74 7.68 11.52
N PRO A 77 8.70 6.69 12.43
CA PRO A 77 8.48 6.96 13.84
C PRO A 77 9.75 7.53 14.48
N TYR A 78 9.66 8.69 15.12
CA TYR A 78 10.79 9.32 15.81
C TYR A 78 10.31 10.21 16.96
N GLY A 79 10.90 10.06 18.16
CA GLY A 79 10.59 10.91 19.31
C GLY A 79 9.12 10.91 19.74
N GLY A 80 8.39 9.80 19.53
CA GLY A 80 6.95 9.72 19.83
C GLY A 80 6.03 10.30 18.76
N HIS A 81 6.58 10.82 17.66
CA HIS A 81 5.83 11.38 16.53
C HIS A 81 6.04 10.53 15.27
N TRP A 82 5.18 10.75 14.28
CA TRP A 82 5.31 10.18 12.95
C TRP A 82 5.62 11.25 11.94
N PHE A 83 6.52 10.91 11.03
CA PHE A 83 6.93 11.78 9.95
C PHE A 83 6.70 11.09 8.61
N ILE A 84 6.36 11.87 7.59
CA ILE A 84 6.13 11.41 6.23
C ILE A 84 7.03 12.18 5.25
N SER A 85 7.50 11.52 4.21
CA SER A 85 8.17 12.16 3.09
C SER A 85 7.84 11.49 1.76
N ALA A 86 7.96 12.22 0.66
CA ALA A 86 7.95 11.64 -0.67
C ALA A 86 9.29 10.97 -1.04
N GLU A 87 10.38 11.30 -0.34
CA GLU A 87 11.73 10.79 -0.62
C GLU A 87 12.42 10.28 0.65
N TYR A 88 13.40 9.38 0.47
CA TYR A 88 14.07 8.69 1.58
C TYR A 88 14.90 9.60 2.50
N ASN A 89 15.31 10.75 2.00
CA ASN A 89 16.14 11.74 2.68
C ASN A 89 15.38 13.03 3.02
N GLY A 90 14.06 13.05 2.88
CA GLY A 90 13.23 14.21 3.14
C GLY A 90 12.94 15.06 1.90
N PRO A 91 12.30 16.23 2.07
CA PRO A 91 11.87 16.85 3.32
C PRO A 91 10.81 16.02 4.06
N TRP A 92 10.79 16.08 5.39
CA TRP A 92 9.89 15.28 6.23
C TRP A 92 8.83 16.17 6.87
N GLY A 93 7.55 15.90 6.62
CA GLY A 93 6.43 16.53 7.32
C GLY A 93 6.01 15.73 8.55
N SER A 94 5.40 16.37 9.54
CA SER A 94 4.84 15.70 10.71
C SER A 94 3.39 15.30 10.44
N ILE A 95 2.99 14.10 10.86
CA ILE A 95 1.62 13.59 10.74
C ILE A 95 1.11 13.04 12.08
N ALA A 96 -0.20 13.09 12.27
CA ALA A 96 -0.85 12.52 13.43
C ALA A 96 -0.88 10.98 13.34
N ILE A 97 -0.88 10.28 14.47
CA ILE A 97 -0.85 8.80 14.50
C ILE A 97 -2.04 8.15 13.78
N ASN A 98 -3.21 8.79 13.80
CA ASN A 98 -4.43 8.34 13.12
C ASN A 98 -4.33 8.36 11.58
N SER A 99 -3.32 9.04 11.07
CA SER A 99 -3.02 9.22 9.66
C SER A 99 -2.00 8.21 9.13
N VAL A 100 -1.31 7.54 10.05
CA VAL A 100 -0.32 6.53 9.71
C VAL A 100 -1.04 5.26 9.22
N PRO A 101 -0.59 4.67 8.10
CA PRO A 101 -1.13 3.40 7.64
C PRO A 101 -1.09 2.32 8.73
N ARG A 102 -2.23 1.66 8.98
CA ARG A 102 -2.36 0.64 10.03
C ARG A 102 -1.33 -0.50 9.90
N VAL A 103 -0.93 -0.84 8.67
CA VAL A 103 0.13 -1.83 8.40
C VAL A 103 1.46 -1.47 9.08
N LEU A 104 1.78 -0.18 9.18
CA LEU A 104 3.02 0.31 9.82
C LEU A 104 2.91 0.38 11.33
N ILE A 105 1.69 0.55 11.86
CA ILE A 105 1.42 0.53 13.31
C ILE A 105 1.52 -0.91 13.83
N ASN A 106 1.06 -1.88 13.04
CA ASN A 106 0.95 -3.29 13.42
C ASN A 106 2.11 -4.15 12.88
N LEU A 107 3.30 -3.57 12.66
CA LEU A 107 4.43 -4.35 12.19
C LEU A 107 4.81 -5.42 13.22
N PRO A 108 5.13 -6.66 12.77
CA PRO A 108 5.53 -7.71 13.69
C PRO A 108 6.85 -7.30 14.38
N PRO A 109 7.03 -7.51 15.69
CA PRO A 109 8.27 -7.13 16.39
C PRO A 109 9.54 -7.75 15.80
N SER A 110 9.39 -8.85 15.06
CA SER A 110 10.45 -9.55 14.35
C SER A 110 10.70 -9.04 12.93
N TYR A 111 10.10 -7.95 12.46
CA TYR A 111 10.22 -7.49 11.06
C TYR A 111 11.67 -7.28 10.61
N ARG A 112 12.59 -6.97 11.54
CA ARG A 112 14.03 -6.81 11.26
C ARG A 112 14.78 -8.13 11.07
N ARG A 113 14.21 -9.26 11.48
CA ARG A 113 14.77 -10.59 11.25
C ARG A 113 14.38 -11.03 9.85
N ILE A 114 15.16 -10.58 8.87
CA ILE A 114 14.99 -10.97 7.46
C ILE A 114 15.47 -12.41 7.29
N PRO A 115 14.60 -13.33 6.84
CA PRO A 115 15.06 -14.63 6.40
C PRO A 115 16.02 -14.49 5.20
N PRO A 116 17.10 -15.28 5.11
CA PRO A 116 18.19 -15.08 4.15
C PRO A 116 17.76 -15.14 2.67
N TYR A 117 16.56 -15.63 2.37
CA TYR A 117 16.01 -15.76 1.02
C TYR A 117 15.25 -14.51 0.53
N TYR A 118 14.94 -13.52 1.39
CA TYR A 118 14.29 -12.30 0.91
C TYR A 118 15.24 -11.46 0.07
N LYS A 119 14.78 -11.10 -1.14
CA LYS A 119 15.57 -10.35 -2.09
C LYS A 119 15.63 -8.87 -1.72
N ARG A 120 16.84 -8.32 -1.66
CA ARG A 120 17.09 -6.87 -1.60
C ARG A 120 16.76 -6.24 -2.95
N MET A 121 16.00 -5.16 -2.93
CA MET A 121 15.52 -4.46 -4.12
C MET A 121 15.97 -3.00 -4.10
N PRO A 122 16.51 -2.46 -5.20
CA PRO A 122 16.84 -1.04 -5.27
C PRO A 122 15.61 -0.15 -5.07
N TYR A 123 15.72 0.94 -4.32
CA TYR A 123 14.61 1.88 -4.10
C TYR A 123 13.89 2.29 -5.38
N GLY A 124 14.62 2.64 -6.44
CA GLY A 124 14.03 3.05 -7.72
C GLY A 124 13.11 2.00 -8.34
N MET A 125 13.44 0.71 -8.20
CA MET A 125 12.60 -0.39 -8.68
C MET A 125 11.32 -0.48 -7.86
N VAL A 126 11.44 -0.45 -6.53
CA VAL A 126 10.25 -0.51 -5.66
C VAL A 126 9.35 0.70 -5.89
N ARG A 127 9.90 1.92 -5.96
CA ARG A 127 9.13 3.14 -6.23
C ARG A 127 8.34 3.06 -7.53
N LYS A 128 8.91 2.46 -8.57
CA LYS A 128 8.27 2.30 -9.87
C LYS A 128 7.20 1.19 -9.87
N HIS A 129 7.40 0.12 -9.11
CA HIS A 129 6.61 -1.12 -9.23
C HIS A 129 5.76 -1.48 -8.02
N TRP A 130 5.81 -0.73 -6.91
CA TRP A 130 5.14 -1.10 -5.65
C TRP A 130 3.65 -1.41 -5.83
N ARG A 131 2.95 -0.68 -6.71
CA ARG A 131 1.51 -0.86 -6.94
C ARG A 131 1.22 -2.24 -7.51
N THR A 132 1.89 -2.57 -8.62
CA THR A 132 1.76 -3.88 -9.27
C THR A 132 2.20 -5.01 -8.34
N TRP A 133 3.30 -4.83 -7.60
CA TRP A 133 3.78 -5.85 -6.67
C TRP A 133 2.85 -6.09 -5.48
N GLU A 134 2.16 -5.05 -5.02
CA GLU A 134 1.11 -5.17 -4.01
C GLU A 134 -0.11 -5.94 -4.54
N GLU A 135 -0.55 -5.65 -5.76
CA GLU A 135 -1.67 -6.35 -6.42
C GLU A 135 -1.36 -7.83 -6.67
N GLU A 136 -0.17 -8.11 -7.20
CA GLU A 136 0.27 -9.46 -7.55
C GLU A 136 0.88 -10.24 -6.39
N ARG A 137 1.01 -9.62 -5.21
CA ARG A 137 1.66 -10.23 -4.04
C ARG A 137 3.04 -10.79 -4.39
N HIS A 138 3.85 -9.99 -5.09
CA HIS A 138 5.09 -10.41 -5.76
C HIS A 138 6.06 -11.21 -4.88
N TRP A 139 6.08 -10.95 -3.58
CA TRP A 139 6.95 -11.62 -2.61
C TRP A 139 6.46 -12.97 -2.10
N ASP A 140 5.18 -13.32 -2.29
CA ASP A 140 4.65 -14.63 -1.89
C ASP A 140 5.37 -15.76 -2.66
N ARG A 141 5.83 -15.48 -3.89
CA ARG A 141 6.69 -16.39 -4.66
C ARG A 141 8.00 -16.75 -3.94
N TYR A 142 8.60 -15.80 -3.22
CA TYR A 142 9.83 -16.07 -2.45
C TYR A 142 9.57 -16.96 -1.22
N GLU A 143 8.35 -16.93 -0.70
CA GLU A 143 7.92 -17.80 0.40
C GLU A 143 7.63 -19.23 -0.12
N ASP A 144 6.94 -19.34 -1.25
CA ASP A 144 6.55 -20.62 -1.87
C ASP A 144 7.76 -21.43 -2.37
N GLU A 145 8.78 -20.78 -2.94
CA GLU A 145 10.01 -21.43 -3.42
C GLU A 145 10.85 -22.03 -2.28
N ASN A 146 10.56 -21.72 -1.00
CA ASN A 146 11.30 -22.23 0.14
C ASN A 146 10.40 -22.67 1.31
N PRO A 147 9.75 -23.85 1.21
CA PRO A 147 8.72 -24.33 2.15
C PRO A 147 9.21 -24.64 3.58
N ARG A 148 10.52 -24.51 3.87
CA ARG A 148 11.07 -24.74 5.22
C ARG A 148 10.76 -23.61 6.23
N GLY A 149 10.12 -22.52 5.79
CA GLY A 149 9.77 -21.34 6.60
C GLY A 149 8.36 -21.32 7.23
N GLY A 150 7.57 -22.39 7.06
CA GLY A 150 6.32 -22.73 7.78
C GLY A 150 5.51 -21.63 8.49
N HIS A 151 4.53 -21.06 7.78
CA HIS A 151 3.13 -20.99 8.24
C HIS A 151 2.19 -20.90 7.03
N GLY A 152 1.66 -22.05 6.62
CA GLY A 152 0.66 -22.13 5.57
C GLY A 152 -0.67 -21.56 6.05
N MET A 153 -1.09 -20.43 5.47
CA MET A 153 -2.51 -20.13 5.33
C MET A 153 -2.92 -20.51 3.92
N GLY A 154 -3.35 -21.77 3.76
CA GLY A 154 -4.02 -22.21 2.55
C GLY A 154 -5.23 -21.32 2.28
N ARG A 155 -5.27 -20.70 1.10
CA ARG A 155 -6.53 -20.29 0.49
C ARG A 155 -6.74 -21.14 -0.74
N GLY A 156 -7.79 -21.95 -0.63
CA GLY A 156 -8.14 -23.00 -1.55
C GLY A 156 -8.34 -22.52 -2.98
N MET A 157 -7.86 -23.39 -3.87
CA MET A 157 -8.35 -23.69 -5.20
C MET A 157 -9.80 -23.25 -5.48
N GLY A 158 -9.95 -22.52 -6.59
CA GLY A 158 -11.17 -22.50 -7.41
C GLY A 158 -10.80 -22.97 -8.82
N MET A 159 -10.90 -24.28 -9.05
CA MET A 159 -10.82 -24.90 -10.38
C MET A 159 -12.01 -24.47 -11.25
N GLY A 160 -11.79 -24.41 -12.57
CA GLY A 160 -12.88 -24.46 -13.53
C GLY A 160 -12.60 -23.89 -14.91
N ARG A 161 -11.55 -24.35 -15.61
CA ARG A 161 -11.55 -24.29 -17.08
C ARG A 161 -12.23 -25.56 -17.59
N ARG A 162 -13.47 -25.40 -18.04
CA ARG A 162 -14.21 -26.35 -18.86
C ARG A 162 -14.18 -25.81 -20.28
N TRP A 163 -13.47 -26.48 -21.17
CA TRP A 163 -13.65 -26.37 -22.60
C TRP A 163 -14.39 -27.64 -22.99
N ASP A 164 -15.65 -27.53 -23.37
CA ASP A 164 -16.39 -28.60 -24.03
C ASP A 164 -15.98 -28.62 -25.52
N ASP A 165 -16.00 -29.84 -26.08
CA ASP A 165 -15.53 -30.25 -27.41
C ASP A 165 -16.12 -29.49 -28.62
#